data_AF-A0A9X4EV00-F1
#
_entry.id   AF-A0A9X4EV00-F1
#
_cell.length_a   1.000
_cell.length_b   1.000
_cell.length_c   1.000
_cell.angle_alpha   90.00
_cell.angle_beta   90.00
_cell.angle_gamma   90.00
#
_symmetry.space_group_name_H-M   'P 1'
#
loop_
_entity.id
_entity.type
_entity.pdbx_description
1 polymer ?
#
loop_
_entity_poly.entity_id
_entity_poly.type
_entity_poly.pdbx_seq_one_letter_code
_entity_poly.pdbx_strand_id
1 'polypeptide(L)'
;MKMFFKFKKLLAYITLGCLSVSAQAFEGPPGNEISKLGISIDNGEGTIYANGNMQAEVHIYYELVEGAQIKAIRLIDRNTRQPLQDSPYWFVDTTENEYLHVISYNQNRSSTGLPSLKTGEVHVRRYVRASRIDNVDVCLEIETMSGSMSDTCIYGETVKLQAVAPVVIDSTDFELQHVHT
;
A
#
# COMPACT_ATOMS: atom_id res chain seq x y z
N MET A 1 -5.64 42.08 -89.72
CA MET A 1 -6.19 40.72 -89.83
C MET A 1 -5.87 39.97 -88.54
N LYS A 2 -6.91 39.60 -87.77
CA LYS A 2 -6.97 38.66 -86.62
C LYS A 2 -5.94 38.82 -85.47
N MET A 3 -6.42 39.24 -84.28
CA MET A 3 -6.54 38.41 -83.05
C MET A 3 -5.25 38.40 -82.19
N PHE A 4 -5.21 38.26 -80.86
CA PHE A 4 -6.15 37.86 -79.81
C PHE A 4 -5.64 38.43 -78.47
N PHE A 5 -6.56 38.82 -77.58
CA PHE A 5 -6.32 39.03 -76.15
C PHE A 5 -6.00 37.69 -75.45
N LYS A 6 -5.06 37.68 -74.48
CA LYS A 6 -5.02 36.69 -73.40
C LYS A 6 -4.57 37.35 -72.08
N PHE A 7 -5.55 37.72 -71.26
CA PHE A 7 -5.35 37.97 -69.84
C PHE A 7 -5.07 36.65 -69.13
N LYS A 8 -3.91 36.52 -68.48
CA LYS A 8 -3.63 35.43 -67.56
C LYS A 8 -4.35 35.71 -66.24
N LYS A 9 -5.33 34.86 -65.90
CA LYS A 9 -5.90 34.77 -64.55
C LYS A 9 -4.80 34.28 -63.60
N LEU A 10 -4.40 35.13 -62.64
CA LEU A 10 -3.63 34.71 -61.47
C LEU A 10 -4.64 34.12 -60.48
N LEU A 11 -4.61 32.79 -60.26
CA LEU A 11 -5.32 32.18 -59.15
C LEU A 11 -4.52 32.45 -57.88
N ALA A 12 -5.08 33.27 -56.98
CA ALA A 12 -4.60 33.41 -55.62
C ALA A 12 -5.14 32.22 -54.79
N TYR A 13 -4.27 31.29 -54.41
CA TYR A 13 -4.58 30.27 -53.42
C TYR A 13 -4.40 30.88 -52.03
N ILE A 14 -5.51 31.20 -51.37
CA ILE A 14 -5.53 31.53 -49.94
C ILE A 14 -5.50 30.19 -49.19
N THR A 15 -4.33 29.77 -48.74
CA THR A 15 -4.20 28.63 -47.82
C THR A 15 -4.67 29.08 -46.45
N LEU A 16 -5.91 28.74 -46.12
CA LEU A 16 -6.50 28.89 -44.80
C LEU A 16 -5.80 27.90 -43.85
N GLY A 17 -4.73 28.34 -43.21
CA GLY A 17 -4.04 27.58 -42.18
C GLY A 17 -4.89 27.55 -40.91
N CYS A 18 -5.59 26.45 -40.66
CA CYS A 18 -6.20 26.16 -39.36
C CYS A 18 -5.09 25.98 -38.31
N LEU A 19 -4.81 27.05 -37.57
CA LEU A 19 -4.05 26.98 -36.32
C LEU A 19 -4.89 26.16 -35.33
N SER A 20 -4.55 24.87 -35.20
CA SER A 20 -5.09 24.03 -34.15
C SER A 20 -4.39 24.45 -32.86
N VAL A 21 -4.98 25.38 -32.13
CA VAL A 21 -4.60 25.66 -30.75
C VAL A 21 -5.01 24.42 -29.95
N SER A 22 -4.08 23.48 -29.78
CA SER A 22 -4.19 22.46 -28.75
C SER A 22 -4.14 23.19 -27.41
N ALA A 23 -5.32 23.49 -26.88
CA ALA A 23 -5.47 23.91 -25.50
C ALA A 23 -4.86 22.80 -24.63
N GLN A 24 -3.67 23.04 -24.11
CA GLN A 24 -3.21 22.30 -22.94
C GLN A 24 -4.15 22.74 -21.83
N ALA A 25 -5.17 21.91 -21.57
CA ALA A 25 -5.94 22.01 -20.34
C ALA A 25 -4.91 21.82 -19.23
N PHE A 26 -4.52 22.93 -18.61
CA PHE A 26 -3.80 22.89 -17.34
C PHE A 26 -4.84 22.39 -16.34
N GLU A 27 -4.89 21.07 -16.16
CA GLU A 27 -5.55 20.51 -14.99
C GLU A 27 -4.96 21.24 -13.79
N GLY A 28 -5.83 21.90 -13.01
CA GLY A 28 -5.40 22.48 -11.74
C GLY A 28 -4.67 21.42 -10.92
N PRO A 29 -3.86 21.82 -9.92
CA PRO A 29 -3.17 20.85 -9.07
C PRO A 29 -4.16 19.77 -8.65
N PRO A 30 -3.86 18.47 -8.87
CA PRO A 30 -4.85 17.42 -8.68
C PRO A 30 -5.45 17.56 -7.29
N GLY A 31 -6.77 17.61 -7.22
CA GLY A 31 -7.47 17.53 -5.94
C GLY A 31 -7.00 16.29 -5.18
N ASN A 32 -7.21 16.25 -3.87
CA ASN A 32 -6.91 15.03 -3.13
C ASN A 32 -7.76 13.88 -3.69
N GLU A 33 -7.12 12.91 -4.35
CA GLU A 33 -7.78 11.77 -4.99
C GLU A 33 -8.11 10.65 -3.99
N ILE A 34 -7.64 10.79 -2.75
CA ILE A 34 -7.79 9.80 -1.67
C ILE A 34 -8.80 10.34 -0.66
N SER A 35 -10.02 9.80 -0.68
CA SER A 35 -11.13 10.26 0.18
C SER A 35 -11.13 9.58 1.55
N LYS A 36 -10.60 8.34 1.63
CA LYS A 36 -10.45 7.60 2.89
C LYS A 36 -9.15 6.81 2.89
N LEU A 37 -8.53 6.71 4.06
CA LEU A 37 -7.32 5.94 4.30
C LEU A 37 -7.34 5.36 5.72
N GLY A 38 -6.96 4.11 5.87
CA GLY A 38 -6.74 3.51 7.18
C GLY A 38 -6.00 2.18 7.15
N ILE A 39 -5.58 1.77 8.34
CA ILE A 39 -4.69 0.62 8.57
C ILE A 39 -5.12 -0.09 9.85
N SER A 40 -5.18 -1.41 9.81
CA SER A 40 -5.53 -2.25 10.95
C SER A 40 -4.77 -3.56 10.93
N ILE A 41 -4.81 -4.30 12.02
CA ILE A 41 -4.20 -5.63 12.14
C ILE A 41 -5.26 -6.61 12.63
N ASP A 42 -5.22 -7.83 12.10
CA ASP A 42 -6.19 -8.84 12.50
C ASP A 42 -6.08 -9.12 14.01
N ASN A 43 -7.24 -9.19 14.67
CA ASN A 43 -7.37 -9.46 16.10
C ASN A 43 -6.54 -8.56 17.05
N GLY A 44 -6.06 -7.40 16.58
CA GLY A 44 -5.25 -6.48 17.40
C GLY A 44 -3.87 -7.03 17.79
N GLU A 45 -3.42 -8.15 17.22
CA GLU A 45 -2.14 -8.77 17.55
C GLU A 45 -1.12 -8.57 16.42
N GLY A 46 -0.16 -7.67 16.64
CA GLY A 46 1.02 -7.51 15.78
C GLY A 46 2.27 -8.23 16.28
N THR A 47 2.11 -9.18 17.19
CA THR A 47 3.22 -9.89 17.80
C THR A 47 3.61 -11.11 16.96
N ILE A 48 4.85 -11.13 16.49
CA ILE A 48 5.43 -12.20 15.66
C ILE A 48 6.77 -12.66 16.21
N TYR A 49 7.19 -13.86 15.82
CA TYR A 49 8.56 -14.30 16.09
C TYR A 49 9.56 -13.63 15.16
N ALA A 50 10.68 -13.17 15.73
CA ALA A 50 11.84 -12.64 15.03
C ALA A 50 12.67 -13.75 14.35
N ASN A 51 12.03 -14.62 13.55
CA ASN A 51 12.67 -15.75 12.87
C ASN A 51 12.74 -15.56 11.35
N GLY A 52 12.29 -14.41 10.84
CA GLY A 52 12.27 -14.10 9.42
C GLY A 52 11.18 -14.79 8.61
N ASN A 53 10.34 -15.62 9.24
CA ASN A 53 9.29 -16.41 8.59
C ASN A 53 7.89 -16.02 9.06
N MET A 54 7.66 -15.88 10.36
CA MET A 54 6.33 -15.52 10.86
C MET A 54 5.94 -14.12 10.38
N GLN A 55 4.73 -14.00 9.82
CA GLN A 55 4.20 -12.75 9.28
C GLN A 55 3.06 -12.22 10.15
N ALA A 56 3.00 -10.91 10.33
CA ALA A 56 1.84 -10.18 10.81
C ALA A 56 1.01 -9.75 9.60
N GLU A 57 -0.31 -10.01 9.62
CA GLU A 57 -1.21 -9.59 8.55
C GLU A 57 -1.73 -8.17 8.80
N VAL A 58 -1.28 -7.23 7.98
CA VAL A 58 -1.69 -5.82 8.02
C VAL A 58 -2.77 -5.57 6.97
N HIS A 59 -3.90 -5.07 7.42
CA HIS A 59 -5.06 -4.73 6.61
C HIS A 59 -5.06 -3.24 6.29
N ILE A 60 -5.10 -2.94 5.01
CA ILE A 60 -5.11 -1.58 4.46
C ILE A 60 -6.44 -1.36 3.77
N TYR A 61 -7.10 -0.26 4.08
CA TYR A 61 -8.34 0.12 3.44
C TYR A 61 -8.29 1.57 2.97
N TYR A 62 -8.77 1.82 1.76
CA TYR A 62 -8.77 3.15 1.18
C TYR A 62 -9.93 3.32 0.18
N GLU A 63 -10.26 4.57 -0.09
CA GLU A 63 -11.26 4.96 -1.08
C GLU A 63 -10.63 6.04 -1.98
N LEU A 64 -10.82 5.87 -3.29
CA LEU A 64 -10.33 6.78 -4.30
C LEU A 64 -11.50 7.46 -5.00
N VAL A 65 -11.28 8.68 -5.49
CA VAL A 65 -12.19 9.32 -6.44
C VAL A 65 -12.29 8.51 -7.73
N GLU A 66 -13.42 8.62 -8.44
CA GLU A 66 -13.65 7.88 -9.67
C GLU A 66 -12.54 8.15 -10.71
N GLY A 67 -11.97 7.07 -11.27
CA GLY A 67 -10.91 7.13 -12.29
C GLY A 67 -9.48 7.23 -11.73
N ALA A 68 -9.30 7.51 -10.44
CA ALA A 68 -7.97 7.54 -9.84
C ALA A 68 -7.38 6.12 -9.68
N GLN A 69 -6.05 6.03 -9.74
CA GLN A 69 -5.32 4.76 -9.66
C GLN A 69 -4.16 4.87 -8.66
N ILE A 70 -3.94 3.79 -7.91
CA ILE A 70 -2.81 3.66 -7.00
C ILE A 70 -1.52 3.50 -7.79
N LYS A 71 -0.52 4.29 -7.42
CA LYS A 71 0.87 4.11 -7.83
C LYS A 71 1.66 3.31 -6.79
N ALA A 72 1.52 3.67 -5.51
CA ALA A 72 2.25 3.02 -4.43
C ALA A 72 1.45 2.96 -3.13
N ILE A 73 1.70 1.89 -2.36
CA ILE A 73 1.22 1.71 -0.99
C ILE A 73 2.44 1.36 -0.16
N ARG A 74 2.79 2.19 0.82
CA ARG A 74 3.97 2.03 1.67
C ARG A 74 3.56 1.92 3.12
N LEU A 75 4.17 0.97 3.81
CA LEU A 75 4.13 0.90 5.27
C LEU A 75 5.32 1.71 5.79
N ILE A 76 5.06 2.69 6.64
CA ILE A 76 6.05 3.63 7.12
C ILE A 76 6.26 3.42 8.61
N ASP A 77 7.51 3.35 9.05
CA ASP A 77 7.82 3.46 10.48
C ASP A 77 7.52 4.89 10.92
N ARG A 78 6.53 5.04 11.81
CA ARG A 78 6.04 6.34 12.27
C ARG A 78 7.13 7.17 12.94
N ASN A 79 8.08 6.53 13.61
CA ASN A 79 9.11 7.20 14.39
C ASN A 79 10.21 7.74 13.48
N THR A 80 10.71 6.91 12.56
CA THR A 80 11.82 7.27 11.66
C THR A 80 11.34 7.97 10.38
N ARG A 81 10.06 7.86 10.05
CA ARG A 81 9.45 8.34 8.79
C ARG A 81 10.08 7.72 7.55
N GLN A 82 10.62 6.51 7.69
CA GLN A 82 11.17 5.74 6.57
C GLN A 82 10.21 4.61 6.21
N PRO A 83 10.14 4.22 4.92
CA PRO A 83 9.50 2.98 4.51
C PRO A 83 10.05 1.80 5.30
N LEU A 84 9.17 0.92 5.76
CA LEU A 84 9.55 -0.25 6.54
C LEU A 84 10.42 -1.21 5.72
N GLN A 85 10.25 -1.22 4.39
CA GLN A 85 11.06 -1.97 3.43
C GLN A 85 12.53 -1.52 3.38
N ASP A 86 12.82 -0.29 3.80
CA ASP A 86 14.19 0.24 3.83
C ASP A 86 14.90 -0.13 5.15
N SER A 87 14.17 -0.72 6.10
CA SER A 87 14.75 -1.23 7.34
C SER A 87 15.47 -2.56 7.10
N PRO A 88 16.69 -2.75 7.64
CA PRO A 88 17.46 -3.99 7.43
C PRO A 88 16.85 -5.23 8.11
N TYR A 89 15.93 -5.07 9.05
CA TYR A 89 15.40 -6.16 9.89
C TYR A 89 13.90 -6.41 9.72
N TRP A 90 13.20 -5.54 9.00
CA TRP A 90 11.79 -5.66 8.72
C TRP A 90 11.56 -5.86 7.22
N PHE A 91 10.59 -6.72 6.89
CA PHE A 91 10.27 -7.07 5.52
C PHE A 91 8.77 -6.97 5.32
N VAL A 92 8.35 -6.45 4.16
CA VAL A 92 6.94 -6.32 3.79
C VAL A 92 6.70 -7.08 2.51
N ASP A 93 5.91 -8.15 2.62
CA ASP A 93 5.53 -9.01 1.53
C ASP A 93 4.09 -8.70 1.08
N THR A 94 3.77 -9.02 -0.18
CA THR A 94 2.42 -8.90 -0.73
C THR A 94 1.64 -10.21 -0.67
N THR A 95 2.32 -11.31 -0.30
CA THR A 95 1.77 -12.67 -0.25
C THR A 95 2.01 -13.31 1.10
N GLU A 96 1.01 -14.07 1.55
CA GLU A 96 1.08 -14.91 2.75
C GLU A 96 2.06 -16.07 2.51
N ASN A 97 2.70 -16.56 3.57
CA ASN A 97 3.63 -17.69 3.52
C ASN A 97 3.20 -18.91 4.36
N GLU A 98 1.89 -19.07 4.60
CA GLU A 98 1.24 -20.22 5.25
C GLU A 98 1.59 -20.43 6.74
N TYR A 99 2.49 -19.64 7.32
CA TYR A 99 2.73 -19.64 8.75
C TYR A 99 1.59 -18.95 9.49
N LEU A 100 1.23 -19.47 10.67
CA LEU A 100 0.27 -18.80 11.56
C LEU A 100 0.74 -17.37 11.88
N HIS A 101 -0.20 -16.43 11.84
CA HIS A 101 0.05 -15.01 12.11
C HIS A 101 -0.06 -14.62 13.59
N VAL A 102 -0.26 -15.60 14.48
CA VAL A 102 -0.56 -15.38 15.91
C VAL A 102 0.27 -16.30 16.79
N ILE A 103 0.83 -15.76 17.89
CA ILE A 103 1.67 -16.55 18.82
C ILE A 103 0.81 -17.20 19.91
N SER A 104 -0.23 -16.53 20.39
CA SER A 104 -1.07 -17.04 21.47
C SER A 104 -2.54 -17.13 21.06
N TYR A 105 -3.04 -18.35 20.92
CA TYR A 105 -4.45 -18.60 20.66
C TYR A 105 -5.26 -18.43 21.95
N ASN A 106 -5.49 -17.19 22.37
CA ASN A 106 -6.33 -16.93 23.54
C ASN A 106 -7.81 -17.05 23.13
N GLN A 107 -8.54 -18.05 23.63
CA GLN A 107 -9.94 -18.31 23.27
C GLN A 107 -10.90 -17.19 23.68
N ASN A 108 -10.46 -16.26 24.53
CA ASN A 108 -11.20 -15.07 24.95
C ASN A 108 -10.86 -13.80 24.13
N ARG A 109 -10.34 -13.96 22.90
CA ARG A 109 -10.23 -12.81 22.00
C ARG A 109 -11.63 -12.33 21.67
N SER A 110 -11.98 -11.15 22.18
CA SER A 110 -12.98 -10.33 21.54
C SER A 110 -12.59 -10.23 20.09
N SER A 111 -13.40 -10.78 19.19
CA SER A 111 -13.29 -10.48 17.77
C SER A 111 -13.56 -8.98 17.64
N THR A 112 -12.54 -8.15 17.81
CA THR A 112 -12.53 -6.83 17.20
C THR A 112 -12.48 -7.12 15.73
N GLY A 113 -13.66 -7.37 15.15
CA GLY A 113 -13.81 -7.69 13.75
C GLY A 113 -13.09 -6.60 12.96
N LEU A 114 -12.48 -7.01 11.85
CA LEU A 114 -11.99 -6.07 10.86
C LEU A 114 -13.03 -4.97 10.65
N PRO A 115 -12.62 -3.69 10.52
CA PRO A 115 -13.55 -2.59 10.29
C PRO A 115 -14.54 -2.98 9.20
N SER A 116 -15.84 -2.84 9.46
CA SER A 116 -16.87 -3.19 8.48
C SER A 116 -16.64 -2.35 7.23
N LEU A 117 -16.18 -2.99 6.15
CA LEU A 117 -15.88 -2.33 4.89
C LEU A 117 -17.17 -1.70 4.35
N LYS A 118 -17.10 -0.41 4.01
CA LYS A 118 -18.20 0.27 3.32
C LYS A 118 -18.11 0.01 1.82
N THR A 119 -19.26 0.05 1.14
CA THR A 119 -19.32 -0.04 -0.33
C THR A 119 -18.42 1.03 -0.97
N GLY A 120 -17.48 0.61 -1.81
CA GLY A 120 -16.51 1.51 -2.46
C GLY A 120 -15.11 1.49 -1.85
N GLU A 121 -14.93 0.91 -0.66
CA GLU A 121 -13.62 0.75 -0.04
C GLU A 121 -12.85 -0.42 -0.65
N VAL A 122 -11.62 -0.16 -1.07
CA VAL A 122 -10.67 -1.19 -1.51
C VAL A 122 -9.93 -1.72 -0.30
N HIS A 123 -9.84 -3.04 -0.19
CA HIS A 123 -9.14 -3.72 0.90
C HIS A 123 -7.92 -4.47 0.37
N VAL A 124 -6.75 -4.17 0.94
CA VAL A 124 -5.45 -4.75 0.54
C VAL A 124 -4.76 -5.32 1.78
N ARG A 125 -4.10 -6.47 1.61
CA ARG A 125 -3.29 -7.10 2.67
C ARG A 125 -1.81 -6.88 2.41
N ARG A 126 -1.05 -6.72 3.49
CA ARG A 126 0.42 -6.72 3.50
C ARG A 126 0.87 -7.60 4.65
N TYR A 127 1.94 -8.35 4.43
CA TYR A 127 2.45 -9.31 5.40
C TYR A 127 3.80 -8.83 5.88
N VAL A 128 3.92 -8.56 7.18
CA VAL A 128 5.13 -7.97 7.75
C VAL A 128 5.86 -8.99 8.60
N ARG A 129 7.14 -9.22 8.33
CA ARG A 129 7.99 -10.15 9.08
C ARG A 129 9.25 -9.45 9.56
N ALA A 130 9.86 -10.01 10.59
CA ALA A 130 11.08 -9.48 11.20
C ALA A 130 12.13 -10.56 11.39
N SER A 131 13.41 -10.20 11.23
CA SER A 131 14.55 -11.09 11.52
C SER A 131 15.24 -10.79 12.85
N ARG A 132 14.80 -9.76 13.58
CA ARG A 132 15.36 -9.33 14.86
C ARG A 132 14.25 -8.93 15.83
N ILE A 133 14.51 -9.16 17.12
CA ILE A 133 13.66 -8.66 18.21
C ILE A 133 13.64 -7.14 18.16
N ASP A 134 12.46 -6.57 17.94
CA ASP A 134 12.25 -5.15 17.76
C ASP A 134 10.75 -4.81 17.86
N ASN A 135 10.41 -3.53 17.93
CA ASN A 135 9.02 -3.07 17.92
C ASN A 135 8.90 -1.81 17.05
N VAL A 136 7.86 -1.74 16.24
CA VAL A 136 7.63 -0.62 15.34
C VAL A 136 6.16 -0.21 15.32
N ASP A 137 5.91 1.10 15.40
CA ASP A 137 4.60 1.68 15.15
C ASP A 137 4.52 2.01 13.66
N VAL A 138 3.64 1.32 12.94
CA VAL A 138 3.49 1.42 11.50
C VAL A 138 2.30 2.31 11.15
N CYS A 139 2.54 3.26 10.26
CA CYS A 139 1.52 4.03 9.58
C CYS A 139 1.53 3.72 8.08
N LEU A 140 0.52 4.24 7.38
CA LEU A 140 0.31 3.99 5.96
C LEU A 140 0.55 5.27 5.16
N GLU A 141 1.19 5.15 4.01
CA GLU A 141 1.26 6.18 2.97
C GLU A 141 0.77 5.60 1.65
N ILE A 142 -0.07 6.35 0.94
CA ILE A 142 -0.53 6.03 -0.41
C ILE A 142 -0.18 7.17 -1.37
N GLU A 143 0.27 6.80 -2.55
CA GLU A 143 0.53 7.69 -3.69
C GLU A 143 -0.28 7.22 -4.89
N THR A 144 -0.95 8.14 -5.56
CA THR A 144 -1.71 7.91 -6.80
C THR A 144 -0.86 8.16 -8.04
N MET A 145 -1.32 7.70 -9.21
CA MET A 145 -0.63 7.90 -10.49
C MET A 145 -0.52 9.37 -10.89
N SER A 146 -1.44 10.23 -10.45
CA SER A 146 -1.38 11.68 -10.67
C SER A 146 -0.41 12.41 -9.72
N GLY A 147 0.09 11.72 -8.68
CA GLY A 147 0.97 12.28 -7.66
C GLY A 147 0.26 12.77 -6.40
N SER A 148 -1.06 12.59 -6.27
CA SER A 148 -1.77 12.83 -5.01
C SER A 148 -1.27 11.87 -3.91
N MET A 149 -0.98 12.40 -2.72
CA MET A 149 -0.44 11.64 -1.59
C MET A 149 -1.30 11.83 -0.33
N SER A 150 -1.44 10.77 0.47
CA SER A 150 -2.09 10.80 1.78
C SER A 150 -1.44 9.79 2.72
N ASP A 151 -1.36 10.13 4.01
CA ASP A 151 -0.77 9.27 5.04
C ASP A 151 -1.53 9.29 6.37
N THR A 152 -1.32 8.26 7.19
CA THR A 152 -1.87 8.16 8.55
C THR A 152 -0.87 8.51 9.65
N CYS A 153 0.35 8.92 9.30
CA CYS A 153 1.48 8.97 10.21
C CYS A 153 1.43 10.12 11.23
N ILE A 154 0.69 11.20 10.94
CA ILE A 154 0.53 12.34 11.86
C ILE A 154 -0.76 12.22 12.67
N TYR A 155 -1.91 12.19 12.01
CA TYR A 155 -3.24 12.30 12.63
C TYR A 155 -4.14 11.07 12.40
N GLY A 156 -3.60 9.96 11.91
CA GLY A 156 -4.38 8.78 11.56
C GLY A 156 -4.12 7.57 12.44
N GLU A 157 -4.72 6.46 12.01
CA GLU A 157 -4.55 5.15 12.64
C GLU A 157 -3.14 4.60 12.40
N THR A 158 -2.67 3.83 13.38
CA THR A 158 -1.36 3.19 13.36
C THR A 158 -1.50 1.79 13.93
N VAL A 159 -0.73 0.85 13.42
CA VAL A 159 -0.66 -0.52 13.96
C VAL A 159 0.67 -0.73 14.65
N LYS A 160 0.67 -1.45 15.77
CA LYS A 160 1.89 -1.79 16.50
C LYS A 160 2.33 -3.19 16.14
N LEU A 161 3.56 -3.32 15.67
CA LEU A 161 4.18 -4.62 15.41
C LEU A 161 5.28 -4.88 16.42
N GLN A 162 5.34 -6.10 16.93
CA GLN A 162 6.32 -6.51 17.92
C GLN A 162 6.94 -7.84 17.50
N ALA A 163 8.24 -7.82 17.22
CA ALA A 163 9.02 -9.01 16.97
C ALA A 163 9.65 -9.50 18.27
N VAL A 164 9.34 -10.73 18.68
CA VAL A 164 9.83 -11.35 19.92
C VAL A 164 10.76 -12.53 19.64
N ALA A 165 11.49 -12.98 20.66
CA ALA A 165 12.39 -14.11 20.51
C ALA A 165 11.63 -15.38 20.06
N PRO A 166 12.13 -16.13 19.07
CA PRO A 166 11.56 -17.41 18.70
C PRO A 166 11.67 -18.41 19.86
N VAL A 167 10.68 -19.29 19.98
CA VAL A 167 10.77 -20.44 20.87
C VAL A 167 11.71 -21.46 20.23
N VAL A 168 12.79 -21.78 20.95
CA VAL A 168 13.71 -22.86 20.59
C VAL A 168 13.36 -24.04 21.48
N ILE A 169 12.97 -25.15 20.88
CA ILE A 169 12.73 -26.41 21.59
C ILE A 169 13.94 -27.30 21.33
N ASP A 170 14.57 -27.79 22.39
CA ASP A 170 15.71 -28.71 22.32
C ASP A 170 15.47 -30.01 23.08
N SER A 171 16.48 -30.89 23.11
CA SER A 171 16.38 -32.20 23.75
C SER A 171 16.14 -32.15 25.26
N THR A 172 16.40 -31.01 25.90
CA THR A 172 16.17 -30.80 27.34
C THR A 172 14.73 -30.44 27.67
N ASP A 173 13.92 -30.07 26.68
CA ASP A 173 12.50 -29.74 26.85
C ASP A 173 11.59 -30.99 26.89
N PHE A 174 12.13 -32.18 26.62
CA PHE A 174 11.38 -33.43 26.58
C PHE A 174 11.87 -34.43 27.64
N GLU A 175 11.03 -34.72 28.62
CA GLU A 175 11.19 -35.92 29.43
C GLU A 175 10.60 -37.14 28.70
N LEU A 176 11.46 -37.87 27.98
CA LEU A 176 11.07 -39.13 27.36
C LEU A 176 11.00 -40.24 28.41
N GLN A 177 9.80 -40.61 28.83
CA GLN A 177 9.59 -41.78 29.68
C GLN A 177 9.58 -43.05 28.83
N HIS A 178 10.44 -44.00 29.17
CA HIS A 178 10.46 -45.33 28.56
C HIS A 178 9.23 -46.11 29.03
N VAL A 179 8.26 -46.31 28.13
CA VAL A 179 7.14 -47.22 28.37
C VAL A 179 7.62 -48.64 28.10
N HIS A 180 7.87 -49.42 29.16
CA HIS A 180 8.04 -50.86 29.02
C HIS A 180 6.72 -51.48 28.52
N THR A 181 6.75 -52.03 27.32
CA THR A 181 5.68 -52.87 26.74
C THR A 181 6.03 -54.34 26.91
#